data_AF-A0A673JKQ6-F1
#
_entry.id   AF-A0A673JKQ6-F1
#
_cell.length_a   1.000
_cell.length_b   1.000
_cell.length_c   1.000
_cell.angle_alpha   90.00
_cell.angle_beta   90.00
_cell.angle_gamma   90.00
#
_symmetry.space_group_name_H-M   'P 1'
#
loop_
_entity.id
_entity.type
_entity.pdbx_description
1 polymer ?
#
loop_
_entity_poly.entity_id
_entity_poly.type
_entity_poly.pdbx_seq_one_letter_code
_entity_poly.pdbx_strand_id
1 'polypeptide(L)'
;MATEEAQNTLIGALKELIGFGRTSLENVEKDIAKGGSLQEIVDKKIRPLFGLMSAGAKFFNSLGVKNQKEAESLWEQFFQNIEVRDNVEGLLQLEVEWDSFLRRLDVQMQMSDTVLSQCPAVQTLRSDTRFIHVQTKENVSLGQYLGKGENLLLVLLRHFG
;
A
#
# COMPACT_ATOMS: atom_id res chain seq x y z
N MET A 1 -8.01 2.79 34.28
CA MET A 1 -7.51 4.02 33.65
C MET A 1 -6.52 3.72 32.52
N ALA A 2 -5.27 3.32 32.78
CA ALA A 2 -4.29 3.11 31.70
C ALA A 2 -4.66 2.03 30.66
N THR A 3 -5.35 0.97 31.07
CA THR A 3 -5.77 -0.12 30.16
C THR A 3 -6.96 0.26 29.29
N GLU A 4 -7.88 1.06 29.81
CA GLU A 4 -9.08 1.53 29.11
C GLU A 4 -8.72 2.63 28.08
N GLU A 5 -7.78 3.50 28.43
CA GLU A 5 -7.21 4.48 27.49
C GLU A 5 -6.46 3.80 26.34
N ALA A 6 -5.65 2.77 26.63
CA ALA A 6 -4.96 2.00 25.60
C ALA A 6 -5.93 1.27 24.66
N GLN A 7 -6.99 0.68 25.22
CA GLN A 7 -8.03 0.01 24.45
C GLN A 7 -8.80 1.00 23.56
N ASN A 8 -9.20 2.17 24.08
CA ASN A 8 -9.89 3.19 23.30
C ASN A 8 -8.99 3.76 22.19
N THR A 9 -7.70 3.91 22.46
CA THR A 9 -6.70 4.32 21.47
C THR A 9 -6.59 3.28 20.35
N LEU A 10 -6.54 1.99 20.69
CA LEU A 10 -6.54 0.89 19.71
C LEU A 10 -7.78 0.92 18.81
N ILE A 11 -8.97 1.00 19.41
CA ILE A 11 -10.23 1.05 18.66
C ILE A 11 -10.25 2.26 17.72
N GLY A 12 -9.87 3.45 18.22
CA GLY A 12 -9.81 4.67 17.42
C GLY A 12 -8.83 4.55 16.25
N ALA A 13 -7.63 4.03 16.50
CA ALA A 13 -6.60 3.85 15.48
C ALA A 13 -7.02 2.85 14.40
N LEU A 14 -7.63 1.72 14.78
CA LEU A 14 -8.16 0.73 13.83
C LEU A 14 -9.26 1.35 12.96
N LYS A 15 -10.25 2.03 13.56
CA LYS A 15 -11.32 2.69 12.82
C LYS A 15 -10.80 3.70 11.81
N GLU A 16 -9.81 4.50 12.21
CA GLU A 16 -9.21 5.50 11.33
C GLU A 16 -8.50 4.84 10.14
N LEU A 17 -7.67 3.83 10.39
CA LEU A 17 -6.96 3.09 9.34
C LEU A 17 -7.94 2.42 8.36
N ILE A 18 -8.96 1.74 8.89
CA ILE A 18 -9.97 1.03 8.10
C ILE A 18 -10.78 2.02 7.25
N GLY A 19 -11.24 3.11 7.87
CA GLY A 19 -12.01 4.14 7.19
C GLY A 19 -11.22 4.81 6.07
N PHE A 20 -9.94 5.14 6.32
CA PHE A 20 -9.05 5.67 5.31
C PHE A 20 -8.84 4.66 4.16
N GLY A 21 -8.60 3.39 4.49
CA GLY A 21 -8.33 2.35 3.51
C GLY A 21 -9.51 2.08 2.59
N ARG A 22 -10.73 1.94 3.13
CA ARG A 22 -11.95 1.75 2.33
C ARG A 22 -12.26 2.96 1.46
N THR A 23 -12.18 4.17 2.04
CA THR A 23 -12.39 5.41 1.28
C THR A 23 -11.41 5.54 0.11
N SER A 24 -10.14 5.19 0.36
CA SER A 24 -9.11 5.20 -0.67
C SER A 24 -9.40 4.19 -1.76
N LEU A 25 -9.81 2.97 -1.41
CA LEU A 25 -10.17 1.93 -2.38
C LEU A 25 -11.35 2.37 -3.25
N GLU A 26 -12.44 2.83 -2.64
CA GLU A 26 -13.62 3.32 -3.35
C GLU A 26 -13.29 4.46 -4.32
N ASN A 27 -12.43 5.39 -3.90
CA ASN A 27 -12.03 6.51 -4.76
C ASN A 27 -11.29 6.02 -6.00
N VAL A 28 -10.38 5.06 -5.83
CA VAL A 28 -9.65 4.47 -6.96
C VAL A 28 -10.58 3.69 -7.89
N GLU A 29 -11.50 2.91 -7.35
CA GLU A 29 -12.47 2.17 -8.16
C GLU A 29 -13.40 3.10 -8.94
N LYS A 30 -13.88 4.19 -8.31
CA LYS A 30 -14.67 5.23 -8.99
C LYS A 30 -13.89 5.90 -10.12
N ASP A 31 -12.59 6.14 -9.93
CA ASP A 31 -11.74 6.75 -10.96
C ASP A 31 -11.46 5.81 -12.13
N ILE A 32 -11.31 4.51 -11.87
CA ILE A 32 -11.19 3.49 -12.93
C ILE A 32 -12.51 3.37 -13.71
N ALA A 33 -13.64 3.34 -13.03
CA ALA A 33 -14.96 3.23 -13.66
C ALA A 33 -15.28 4.39 -14.62
N LYS A 34 -14.67 5.57 -14.41
CA LYS A 34 -14.81 6.74 -15.31
C LYS A 34 -14.01 6.62 -16.61
N GLY A 35 -13.36 5.49 -16.87
CA GLY A 35 -12.64 5.23 -18.12
C GLY A 35 -11.26 5.88 -18.20
N GLY A 36 -10.60 6.11 -17.05
CA GLY A 36 -9.22 6.59 -17.02
C GLY A 36 -8.28 5.65 -17.78
N SER A 37 -7.34 6.23 -18.53
CA SER A 37 -6.32 5.44 -19.27
C SER A 37 -5.39 4.70 -18.30
N LEU A 38 -4.74 3.63 -18.77
CA LEU A 38 -3.83 2.80 -17.96
C LEU A 38 -2.67 3.60 -17.33
N GLN A 39 -2.24 4.70 -17.96
CA GLN A 39 -1.24 5.65 -17.43
C GLN A 39 -1.80 6.58 -16.35
N GLU A 40 -3.01 7.13 -16.53
CA GLU A 40 -3.69 7.89 -15.46
C GLU A 40 -4.00 7.00 -14.27
N ILE A 41 -4.33 5.75 -14.56
CA ILE A 41 -4.52 4.65 -13.62
C ILE A 41 -3.21 4.42 -12.83
N VAL A 42 -2.03 4.31 -13.45
CA VAL A 42 -0.76 4.16 -12.70
C VAL A 42 -0.41 5.42 -11.87
N ASP A 43 -0.49 6.62 -12.45
CA ASP A 43 -0.22 7.89 -11.75
C ASP A 43 -1.22 8.13 -10.58
N LYS A 44 -2.48 7.70 -10.72
CA LYS A 44 -3.51 7.79 -9.69
C LYS A 44 -3.55 6.61 -8.72
N LYS A 45 -3.00 5.43 -9.05
CA LYS A 45 -2.99 4.21 -8.20
C LYS A 45 -1.86 4.20 -7.17
N ILE A 46 -0.71 4.74 -7.55
CA ILE A 46 0.47 4.78 -6.68
C ILE A 46 0.22 5.67 -5.46
N ARG A 47 -0.48 6.79 -5.65
CA ARG A 47 -0.75 7.78 -4.59
C ARG A 47 -1.63 7.22 -3.43
N PRO A 48 -2.74 6.51 -3.67
CA PRO A 48 -3.49 5.78 -2.65
C PRO A 48 -2.65 4.76 -1.88
N LEU A 49 -1.79 4.00 -2.56
CA LEU A 49 -0.89 3.05 -1.90
C LEU A 49 0.13 3.76 -0.99
N PHE A 50 0.69 4.90 -1.42
CA PHE A 50 1.50 5.76 -0.54
C PHE A 50 0.69 6.34 0.62
N GLY A 51 -0.58 6.67 0.39
CA GLY A 51 -1.52 7.08 1.42
C GLY A 51 -1.72 6.00 2.48
N LEU A 52 -1.93 4.74 2.07
CA LEU A 52 -2.06 3.60 2.99
C LEU A 52 -0.80 3.39 3.82
N MET A 53 0.40 3.50 3.22
CA MET A 53 1.64 3.40 3.98
C MET A 53 1.76 4.50 5.04
N SER A 54 1.34 5.72 4.70
CA SER A 54 1.30 6.84 5.66
C SER A 54 0.27 6.61 6.77
N ALA A 55 -0.90 6.06 6.43
CA ALA A 55 -1.94 5.71 7.39
C ALA A 55 -1.49 4.56 8.33
N GLY A 56 -0.79 3.56 7.80
CA GLY A 56 -0.20 2.47 8.59
C GLY A 56 0.90 2.96 9.54
N ALA A 57 1.75 3.88 9.09
CA ALA A 57 2.74 4.52 9.96
C ALA A 57 2.06 5.35 11.07
N LYS A 58 1.00 6.10 10.74
CA LYS A 58 0.20 6.83 11.73
C LYS A 58 -0.44 5.87 12.74
N PHE A 59 -0.96 4.74 12.28
CA PHE A 59 -1.52 3.68 13.12
C PHE A 59 -0.50 3.13 14.12
N PHE A 60 0.71 2.77 13.68
CA PHE A 60 1.74 2.30 14.62
C PHE A 60 2.16 3.39 15.61
N ASN A 61 2.32 4.63 15.13
CA ASN A 61 2.68 5.76 15.99
C ASN A 61 1.60 6.08 17.04
N SER A 62 0.31 5.97 16.72
CA SER A 62 -0.76 6.22 17.69
C SER A 62 -0.83 5.17 18.78
N LEU A 63 -0.39 3.94 18.50
CA LEU A 63 -0.29 2.85 19.46
C LEU A 63 1.05 2.83 20.23
N GLY A 64 2.03 3.63 19.81
CA GLY A 64 3.38 3.61 20.37
C GLY A 64 4.15 2.32 20.07
N VAL A 65 3.78 1.61 18.99
CA VAL A 65 4.40 0.35 18.56
C VAL A 65 5.27 0.56 17.32
N LYS A 66 6.21 -0.34 17.07
CA LYS A 66 7.18 -0.22 15.97
C LYS A 66 6.82 -1.05 14.74
N ASN A 67 6.02 -2.08 14.93
CA ASN A 67 5.74 -3.07 13.90
C ASN A 67 4.40 -3.76 14.15
N GLN A 68 3.97 -4.52 13.15
CA GLN A 68 2.73 -5.27 13.18
C GLN A 68 2.63 -6.28 14.34
N LYS A 69 3.71 -6.99 14.68
CA LYS A 69 3.69 -7.99 15.76
C LYS A 69 3.40 -7.36 17.13
N GLU A 70 3.93 -6.17 17.36
CA GLU A 70 3.66 -5.40 18.57
C GLU A 70 2.21 -4.89 18.60
N ALA A 71 1.66 -4.45 17.45
CA ALA A 71 0.25 -4.09 17.34
C ALA A 71 -0.67 -5.30 17.59
N GLU A 72 -0.29 -6.47 17.06
CA GLU A 72 -0.98 -7.74 17.28
C GLU A 72 -1.00 -8.13 18.76
N SER A 73 0.16 -8.06 19.41
CA SER A 73 0.27 -8.31 20.85
C SER A 73 -0.62 -7.37 21.66
N LEU A 74 -0.83 -6.13 21.21
CA LEU A 74 -1.69 -5.15 21.87
C LEU A 74 -3.17 -5.50 21.71
N TRP A 75 -3.64 -5.84 20.52
CA TRP A 75 -5.05 -6.20 20.33
C TRP A 75 -5.41 -7.55 20.98
N GLU A 76 -4.46 -8.47 21.12
CA GLU A 76 -4.66 -9.76 21.79
C GLU A 76 -5.01 -9.57 23.27
N GLN A 77 -4.36 -8.59 23.91
CA GLN A 77 -4.64 -8.23 25.30
C GLN A 77 -6.09 -7.75 25.51
N PHE A 78 -6.68 -7.13 24.48
CA PHE A 78 -8.03 -6.58 24.52
C PHE A 78 -9.06 -7.41 23.74
N PHE A 79 -8.72 -8.65 23.33
CA PHE A 79 -9.56 -9.47 22.47
C PHE A 79 -10.89 -9.92 23.11
N GLN A 80 -11.03 -9.76 24.42
CA GLN A 80 -12.31 -9.97 25.12
C GLN A 80 -13.35 -8.89 24.78
N ASN A 81 -12.90 -7.73 24.30
CA ASN A 81 -13.79 -6.67 23.88
C ASN A 81 -14.30 -6.90 22.46
N ILE A 82 -15.63 -6.89 22.30
CA ILE A 82 -16.30 -7.13 21.00
C ILE A 82 -15.87 -6.09 19.97
N GLU A 83 -15.83 -4.81 20.34
CA GLU A 83 -15.48 -3.74 19.42
C GLU A 83 -14.03 -3.85 18.93
N VAL A 84 -13.09 -4.30 19.76
CA VAL A 84 -11.72 -4.63 19.31
C VAL A 84 -11.76 -5.74 18.27
N ARG A 85 -12.49 -6.84 18.53
CA ARG A 85 -12.59 -7.96 17.58
C ARG A 85 -13.20 -7.52 16.25
N ASP A 86 -14.30 -6.79 16.28
CA ASP A 86 -15.01 -6.31 15.09
C ASP A 86 -14.10 -5.42 14.24
N ASN A 87 -13.29 -4.56 14.87
CA ASN A 87 -12.36 -3.70 14.14
C ASN A 87 -11.15 -4.48 13.61
N VAL A 88 -10.62 -5.47 14.34
CA VAL A 88 -9.55 -6.34 13.82
C VAL A 88 -10.05 -7.15 12.63
N GLU A 89 -11.25 -7.73 12.70
CA GLU A 89 -11.89 -8.41 11.57
C GLU A 89 -12.10 -7.45 10.39
N GLY A 90 -12.53 -6.21 10.67
CA GLY A 90 -12.64 -5.16 9.66
C GLY A 90 -11.33 -4.82 8.96
N LEU A 91 -10.19 -4.84 9.68
CA LEU A 91 -8.86 -4.63 9.11
C LEU A 91 -8.44 -5.81 8.22
N LEU A 92 -8.67 -7.05 8.66
CA LEU A 92 -8.36 -8.25 7.86
C LEU A 92 -9.22 -8.30 6.59
N GLN A 93 -10.49 -7.92 6.67
CA GLN A 93 -11.37 -7.83 5.52
C GLN A 93 -10.90 -6.74 4.54
N LEU A 94 -10.42 -5.60 5.05
CA LEU A 94 -9.84 -4.55 4.22
C LEU A 94 -8.60 -5.04 3.46
N GLU A 95 -7.74 -5.86 4.08
CA GLU A 95 -6.59 -6.48 3.40
C GLU A 95 -7.04 -7.35 2.22
N VAL A 96 -8.07 -8.19 2.42
CA VAL A 96 -8.66 -9.03 1.36
C VAL A 96 -9.24 -8.19 0.22
N GLU A 97 -9.92 -7.09 0.54
CA GLU A 97 -10.49 -6.14 -0.44
C GLU A 97 -9.38 -5.51 -1.31
N TRP A 98 -8.30 -5.04 -0.67
CA TRP A 98 -7.15 -4.47 -1.37
C TRP A 98 -6.39 -5.51 -2.21
N ASP A 99 -6.15 -6.73 -1.69
CA ASP A 99 -5.49 -7.79 -2.46
C ASP A 99 -6.33 -8.18 -3.69
N SER A 100 -7.64 -8.31 -3.51
CA SER A 100 -8.58 -8.60 -4.61
C SER A 100 -8.57 -7.50 -5.66
N PHE A 101 -8.54 -6.23 -5.24
CA PHE A 101 -8.42 -5.10 -6.14
C PHE A 101 -7.12 -5.14 -6.93
N LEU A 102 -5.97 -5.30 -6.26
CA LEU A 102 -4.65 -5.37 -6.90
C LEU A 102 -4.60 -6.52 -7.91
N ARG A 103 -5.15 -7.69 -7.60
CA ARG A 103 -5.25 -8.81 -8.55
C ARG A 103 -6.09 -8.47 -9.78
N ARG A 104 -7.24 -7.81 -9.62
CA ARG A 104 -8.06 -7.37 -10.77
C ARG A 104 -7.29 -6.40 -11.65
N LEU A 105 -6.57 -5.48 -11.05
CA LEU A 105 -5.72 -4.56 -11.79
C LEU A 105 -4.63 -5.29 -12.56
N ASP A 106 -3.97 -6.27 -11.93
CA ASP A 106 -2.93 -7.07 -12.57
C ASP A 106 -3.47 -7.75 -13.84
N VAL A 107 -4.65 -8.39 -13.77
CA VAL A 107 -5.28 -9.05 -14.93
C VAL A 107 -5.60 -8.05 -16.05
N GLN A 108 -6.15 -6.87 -15.71
CA GLN A 108 -6.45 -5.83 -16.70
C GLN A 108 -5.17 -5.27 -17.36
N MET A 109 -4.08 -5.17 -16.60
CA MET A 109 -2.78 -4.73 -17.11
C MET A 109 -2.12 -5.82 -17.96
N GLN A 110 -2.17 -7.09 -17.57
CA GLN A 110 -1.65 -8.24 -18.35
C GLN A 110 -2.36 -8.41 -19.70
N MET A 111 -3.67 -8.16 -19.80
CA MET A 111 -4.39 -8.13 -21.07
C MET A 111 -3.82 -7.09 -22.05
N SER A 112 -3.16 -6.05 -21.53
CA SER A 112 -2.48 -5.00 -22.32
C SER A 112 -1.09 -5.41 -22.79
N ASP A 113 -0.56 -6.52 -22.28
CA ASP A 113 0.88 -6.79 -22.20
C ASP A 113 1.33 -7.96 -23.07
N THR A 114 0.71 -8.11 -24.24
CA THR A 114 1.20 -8.96 -25.33
C THR A 114 2.61 -8.54 -25.81
N VAL A 115 3.14 -7.41 -25.35
CA VAL A 115 4.44 -6.84 -25.75
C VAL A 115 5.59 -7.25 -24.81
N LEU A 116 5.39 -7.36 -23.48
CA LEU A 116 6.48 -7.67 -22.54
C LEU A 116 6.80 -9.17 -22.38
N SER A 117 5.91 -10.06 -22.82
CA SER A 117 6.17 -11.51 -22.88
C SER A 117 7.37 -11.92 -23.77
N GLN A 118 7.98 -10.96 -24.48
CA GLN A 118 9.17 -11.14 -25.31
C GLN A 118 10.49 -10.77 -24.62
N CYS A 119 10.46 -10.17 -23.42
CA CYS A 119 11.67 -9.78 -22.70
C CYS A 119 12.17 -10.89 -21.76
N PRO A 120 13.46 -11.28 -21.83
CA PRO A 120 14.04 -12.23 -20.87
C PRO A 120 13.96 -11.67 -19.44
N ALA A 121 13.67 -12.53 -18.46
CA ALA A 121 13.70 -12.16 -17.05
C ALA A 121 15.12 -11.70 -16.67
N VAL A 122 15.28 -10.39 -16.44
CA VAL A 122 16.57 -9.80 -16.04
C VAL A 122 16.74 -10.00 -14.52
N GLN A 123 17.75 -10.78 -14.13
CA GLN A 123 18.04 -11.09 -12.72
C GLN A 123 18.74 -9.94 -11.97
N THR A 124 19.18 -8.88 -12.65
CA THR A 124 19.92 -7.78 -12.02
C THR A 124 19.65 -6.45 -12.72
N LEU A 125 19.20 -5.44 -11.96
CA LEU A 125 19.07 -4.07 -12.43
C LEU A 125 20.42 -3.37 -12.33
N ARG A 126 20.89 -2.80 -13.43
CA ARG A 126 22.18 -2.09 -13.46
C ARG A 126 21.98 -0.63 -13.03
N SER A 127 23.04 0.00 -12.52
CA SER A 127 22.98 1.42 -12.12
C SER A 127 22.68 2.38 -13.28
N ASP A 128 22.98 1.98 -14.51
CA ASP A 128 22.67 2.71 -15.74
C ASP A 128 21.24 2.45 -16.27
N THR A 129 20.45 1.62 -15.60
CA THR A 129 19.03 1.44 -15.94
C THR A 129 18.30 2.77 -15.88
N ARG A 130 17.67 3.14 -17.00
CA ARG A 130 16.93 4.40 -17.15
C ARG A 130 15.47 4.22 -16.74
N PHE A 131 14.96 5.21 -16.02
CA PHE A 131 13.56 5.35 -15.66
C PHE A 131 13.06 6.73 -16.06
N ILE A 132 11.74 6.90 -16.09
CA ILE A 132 11.11 8.21 -16.25
C ILE A 132 10.64 8.65 -14.88
N HIS A 133 11.11 9.80 -14.42
CA HIS A 133 10.64 10.39 -13.19
C HIS A 133 9.17 10.80 -13.35
N VAL A 134 8.28 10.28 -12.50
CA VAL A 134 6.83 10.42 -12.71
C VAL A 134 6.33 11.87 -12.70
N GLN A 135 6.89 12.71 -11.82
CA GLN A 135 6.49 14.12 -11.68
C GLN A 135 7.16 15.04 -12.71
N THR A 136 8.49 14.99 -12.84
CA THR A 136 9.26 15.88 -13.73
C THR A 136 9.28 15.41 -15.19
N LYS A 137 8.87 14.15 -15.45
CA LYS A 137 8.96 13.47 -16.75
C LYS A 137 10.39 13.38 -17.31
N GLU A 138 11.40 13.61 -16.48
CA GLU A 138 12.81 13.53 -16.85
C GLU A 138 13.30 12.08 -16.93
N ASN A 139 14.28 11.84 -17.80
CA ASN A 139 15.00 10.58 -17.81
C ASN A 139 16.01 10.56 -16.66
N VAL A 140 15.81 9.65 -15.72
CA VAL A 140 16.67 9.43 -14.57
C VAL A 140 17.30 8.04 -14.65
N SER A 141 18.39 7.81 -13.92
CA SER A 141 19.02 6.48 -13.83
C SER A 141 18.96 5.94 -12.41
N LEU A 142 18.94 4.61 -12.26
CA LEU A 142 18.93 3.97 -10.93
C LEU A 142 20.07 4.48 -10.05
N GLY A 143 21.26 4.64 -10.63
CA GLY A 143 22.46 5.10 -9.95
C GLY A 143 22.32 6.47 -9.30
N GLN A 144 21.42 7.34 -9.79
CA GLN A 144 21.16 8.65 -9.18
C GLN A 144 20.47 8.55 -7.82
N TYR A 145 19.90 7.41 -7.47
CA TYR A 145 19.20 7.16 -6.20
C TYR A 145 19.98 6.26 -5.23
N LEU A 146 21.10 5.67 -5.67
CA LEU A 146 21.94 4.81 -4.85
C LEU A 146 22.99 5.62 -4.07
N GLY A 147 23.31 5.20 -2.85
CA GLY A 147 24.48 5.69 -2.10
C GLY A 147 24.39 7.11 -1.53
N LYS A 148 23.20 7.70 -1.43
CA LYS A 148 23.01 9.06 -0.90
C LYS A 148 22.89 9.17 0.64
N GLY A 149 23.17 8.07 1.36
CA GLY A 149 22.96 8.02 2.82
C GLY A 149 21.48 7.94 3.24
N GLU A 150 20.56 7.89 2.27
CA GLU A 150 19.13 7.65 2.47
C GLU A 150 18.79 6.21 2.10
N ASN A 151 17.81 5.63 2.80
CA ASN A 151 17.28 4.31 2.46
C ASN A 151 16.40 4.42 1.21
N LEU A 152 16.84 3.84 0.10
CA LEU A 152 16.04 3.79 -1.13
C LEU A 152 15.00 2.65 -1.02
N LEU A 153 13.72 3.02 -0.99
CA LEU A 153 12.62 2.06 -1.17
C LEU A 153 12.23 2.01 -2.65
N LEU A 154 12.62 0.94 -3.33
CA LEU A 154 12.18 0.65 -4.69
C LEU A 154 10.89 -0.17 -4.65
N VAL A 155 9.74 0.49 -4.81
CA VAL A 155 8.45 -0.21 -4.96
C VAL A 155 8.30 -0.60 -6.43
N LEU A 156 8.73 -1.82 -6.76
CA LEU A 156 8.39 -2.45 -8.03
C LEU A 156 6.93 -2.89 -7.95
N LEU A 157 6.04 -2.07 -8.51
CA LEU A 157 4.72 -2.55 -8.88
C LEU A 157 4.97 -3.65 -9.92
N ARG A 158 4.71 -4.90 -9.54
CA ARG A 158 5.16 -6.12 -10.23
C ARG A 158 5.33 -5.95 -11.73
N HIS A 159 6.53 -6.29 -12.20
CA HIS A 159 6.68 -6.83 -13.53
C HIS A 159 6.37 -8.33 -13.49
N PHE A 160 5.22 -8.68 -14.06
CA PHE A 160 5.03 -9.76 -15.03
C PHE A 160 5.93 -11.00 -14.89
N GLY A 161 5.32 -12.09 -14.43
CA GLY A 161 5.61 -13.44 -14.91
C GLY A 161 4.38 -13.95 -15.65
#